data_AF-A0A7X6RGR4-F1
#
_entry.id   AF-A0A7X6RGR4-F1
#
_cell.length_a   1.000
_cell.length_b   1.000
_cell.length_c   1.000
_cell.angle_alpha   90.00
_cell.angle_beta   90.00
_cell.angle_gamma   90.00
#
_symmetry.space_group_name_H-M   'P 1'
#
loop_
_entity.id
_entity.type
_entity.pdbx_description
1 polymer ?
#
loop_
_entity_poly.entity_id
_entity_poly.type
_entity_poly.pdbx_seq_one_letter_code
_entity_poly.pdbx_strand_id
1 'polypeptide(L)'
;MRPVAQRSCRWNRTFPVPALLIAVLLATGCGDDSAATDSSTTTADTAATTTTVPAPPLTSGPPAPEPTTDPFAGSPLVDHTEWTDDVDGRRLHVYPTPAGRADQFPAALDRAWSEIVADAPDADSPGMYDQFRCHWVWARMVAPNKPAWNLEPWRPAVGYQATVQALCNPGGPDPAGN
;
A
#
# COMPACT_ATOMS: atom_id res chain seq x y z
N MET A 1 28.20 -35.34 -28.76
CA MET A 1 28.99 -34.25 -28.16
C MET A 1 29.38 -33.28 -29.28
N ARG A 2 28.82 -32.07 -29.30
CA ARG A 2 29.12 -31.00 -30.25
C ARG A 2 29.39 -29.73 -29.45
N PRO A 3 30.48 -28.99 -29.67
CA PRO A 3 30.74 -27.76 -28.92
C PRO A 3 29.88 -26.62 -29.49
N VAL A 4 29.10 -25.96 -28.63
CA VAL A 4 28.45 -24.69 -28.93
C VAL A 4 29.45 -23.57 -28.62
N ALA A 5 29.79 -22.81 -29.66
CA ALA A 5 30.71 -21.68 -29.58
C ALA A 5 30.07 -20.50 -28.82
N GLN A 6 30.72 -20.06 -27.74
CA GLN A 6 30.39 -18.83 -27.04
C GLN A 6 30.73 -17.61 -27.91
N ARG A 7 29.73 -16.80 -28.26
CA ARG A 7 29.94 -15.45 -28.83
C ARG A 7 29.99 -14.45 -27.67
N SER A 8 31.18 -13.93 -27.42
CA SER A 8 31.44 -12.86 -26.45
C SER A 8 31.01 -11.51 -27.04
N CYS A 9 29.93 -10.91 -26.55
CA CYS A 9 29.63 -9.51 -26.81
C CYS A 9 30.50 -8.64 -25.90
N ARG A 10 31.66 -8.21 -26.43
CA ARG A 10 32.48 -7.15 -25.84
C ARG A 10 31.82 -5.81 -26.15
N TRP A 11 31.09 -5.23 -25.19
CA TRP A 11 30.70 -3.83 -25.25
C TRP A 11 31.79 -2.97 -24.62
N ASN A 12 32.61 -2.37 -25.48
CA ASN A 12 33.61 -1.38 -25.12
C ASN A 12 33.17 -0.04 -25.72
N ARG A 13 32.53 0.82 -24.93
CA ARG A 13 32.41 2.25 -25.25
C ARG A 13 32.60 3.09 -24.00
N THR A 14 33.77 3.70 -23.96
CA THR A 14 34.28 4.68 -23.02
C THR A 14 33.85 6.11 -23.41
N PHE A 15 33.38 6.87 -22.41
CA PHE A 15 33.47 8.33 -22.14
C PHE A 15 32.82 9.34 -23.12
N PRO A 16 32.42 10.57 -22.70
CA PRO A 16 32.90 11.34 -21.54
C PRO A 16 31.86 12.00 -20.61
N VAL A 17 32.35 12.32 -19.41
CA VAL A 17 31.73 13.16 -18.36
C VAL A 17 31.90 14.64 -18.72
N PRO A 18 30.86 15.50 -18.58
CA PRO A 18 31.04 16.93 -18.50
C PRO A 18 30.94 17.45 -17.06
N ALA A 19 31.77 18.46 -16.80
CA ALA A 19 32.03 19.10 -15.53
C ALA A 19 30.89 19.98 -15.01
N LEU A 20 30.70 19.91 -13.68
CA LEU A 20 30.69 21.02 -12.72
C LEU A 20 30.04 22.37 -13.13
N LEU A 21 28.90 22.70 -12.52
CA LEU A 21 28.64 24.06 -12.04
C LEU A 21 27.86 23.98 -10.71
N ILE A 22 28.54 24.43 -9.65
CA ILE A 22 28.04 24.62 -8.29
C ILE A 22 27.50 26.04 -8.21
N ALA A 23 26.25 26.22 -7.75
CA ALA A 23 25.73 27.51 -7.32
C ALA A 23 25.29 27.40 -5.85
N VAL A 24 26.12 27.91 -4.96
CA VAL A 24 25.82 28.10 -3.53
C VAL A 24 25.16 29.46 -3.36
N LEU A 25 23.91 29.50 -2.91
CA LEU A 25 23.25 30.71 -2.43
C LEU A 25 23.23 30.67 -0.90
N LEU A 26 24.17 31.39 -0.29
CA LEU A 26 24.18 31.74 1.12
C LEU A 26 23.18 32.88 1.33
N ALA A 27 22.08 32.61 2.04
CA ALA A 27 21.25 33.66 2.63
C ALA A 27 21.51 33.69 4.14
N THR A 28 22.48 34.51 4.54
CA THR A 28 22.64 35.01 5.90
C THR A 28 21.61 36.12 6.13
N GLY A 29 20.61 35.89 6.99
CA GLY A 29 19.69 36.90 7.49
C GLY A 29 19.74 36.94 9.02
N CYS A 30 20.07 38.10 9.56
CA CYS A 30 20.25 38.42 10.98
C CYS A 30 18.91 38.87 11.62
N GLY A 31 18.76 38.68 12.94
CA GLY A 31 17.71 39.30 13.80
C GLY A 31 17.76 40.84 13.76
N ASP A 32 16.88 41.62 14.41
CA ASP A 32 16.07 41.44 15.62
C ASP A 32 14.83 42.39 15.60
N ASP A 33 13.91 42.12 16.53
CA ASP A 33 13.04 43.01 17.31
C ASP A 33 12.07 44.06 16.69
N SER A 34 10.79 43.79 16.96
CA SER A 34 9.84 44.66 17.67
C SER A 34 9.80 46.16 17.30
N ALA A 35 8.83 46.52 16.46
CA ALA A 35 8.17 47.82 16.53
C ALA A 35 6.66 47.61 16.66
N ALA A 36 6.16 47.88 17.87
CA ALA A 36 4.75 48.06 18.12
C ALA A 36 4.21 49.17 17.20
N THR A 37 3.10 48.91 16.52
CA THR A 37 2.21 49.97 16.06
C THR A 37 0.81 49.55 16.42
N ASP A 38 0.34 50.23 17.46
CA ASP A 38 -1.03 50.29 17.92
C ASP A 38 -1.96 50.61 16.74
N SER A 39 -2.95 49.76 16.52
CA SER A 39 -4.12 50.07 15.71
C SER A 39 -5.29 49.29 16.27
N SER A 40 -5.76 49.80 17.40
CA SER A 40 -7.09 49.56 17.94
C SER A 40 -8.14 49.62 16.82
N THR A 41 -8.68 48.47 16.44
CA THR A 41 -9.95 48.37 15.71
C THR A 41 -10.88 47.48 16.52
N THR A 42 -11.80 48.15 17.22
CA THR A 42 -12.89 47.55 17.99
C THR A 42 -13.75 46.70 17.05
N THR A 43 -13.58 45.38 17.11
CA THR A 43 -14.51 44.44 16.47
C THR A 43 -15.43 43.92 17.56
N ALA A 44 -16.72 44.17 17.38
CA ALA A 44 -17.76 43.76 18.32
C ALA A 44 -17.73 42.23 18.52
N ASP A 45 -17.45 41.81 19.74
CA ASP A 45 -17.53 40.42 20.19
C ASP A 45 -19.00 40.03 20.29
N THR A 46 -19.56 39.48 19.21
CA THR A 46 -20.84 38.77 19.26
C THR A 46 -20.53 37.34 19.70
N ALA A 47 -20.62 37.11 21.01
CA ALA A 47 -20.53 35.79 21.61
C ALA A 47 -21.63 34.88 21.03
N ALA A 48 -21.26 34.03 20.08
CA ALA A 48 -22.11 32.95 19.60
C ALA A 48 -22.12 31.84 20.66
N THR A 49 -23.20 31.78 21.44
CA THR A 49 -23.47 30.67 22.36
C THR A 49 -23.63 29.39 21.55
N THR A 50 -22.57 28.61 21.44
CA THR A 50 -22.62 27.28 20.83
C THR A 50 -23.17 26.32 21.87
N THR A 51 -24.46 25.96 21.76
CA THR A 51 -25.04 24.88 22.55
C THR A 51 -24.43 23.56 22.07
N THR A 52 -23.42 23.07 22.79
CA THR A 52 -22.88 21.72 22.63
C THR A 52 -23.98 20.70 22.93
N VAL A 53 -24.55 20.09 21.90
CA VAL A 53 -25.38 18.90 22.05
C VAL A 53 -24.45 17.74 22.43
N PRO A 54 -24.65 17.07 23.60
CA PRO A 54 -23.83 15.92 23.95
C PRO A 54 -24.07 14.79 22.93
N ALA A 55 -22.99 14.32 22.31
CA ALA A 55 -23.03 13.12 21.48
C ALA A 55 -23.49 11.94 22.36
N PRO A 56 -24.37 11.05 21.86
CA PRO A 56 -24.74 9.85 22.60
C PRO A 56 -23.49 9.00 22.88
N PRO A 57 -23.42 8.30 24.03
CA PRO A 57 -22.31 7.41 24.30
C PRO A 57 -22.23 6.34 23.21
N LEU A 58 -21.03 6.15 22.65
CA LEU A 58 -20.71 5.00 21.80
C LEU A 58 -20.74 3.76 22.69
N THR A 59 -21.91 3.12 22.83
CA THR A 59 -22.02 1.81 23.48
C THR A 59 -21.24 0.81 22.64
N SER A 60 -20.11 0.37 23.18
CA SER A 60 -19.32 -0.74 22.64
C SER A 60 -20.10 -2.02 22.93
N GLY A 61 -20.96 -2.42 21.99
CA GLY A 61 -21.61 -3.74 22.03
C GLY A 61 -20.56 -4.85 21.86
N PRO A 62 -20.86 -6.08 22.31
CA PRO A 62 -20.00 -7.23 22.01
C PRO A 62 -19.79 -7.38 20.49
N PRO A 63 -18.61 -7.84 20.05
CA PRO A 63 -18.34 -8.03 18.63
C PRO A 63 -19.36 -8.98 18.02
N ALA A 64 -19.75 -8.71 16.77
CA ALA A 64 -20.62 -9.61 16.03
C ALA A 64 -19.97 -11.01 15.96
N PRO A 65 -20.75 -12.09 16.08
CA PRO A 65 -20.21 -13.43 15.96
C PRO A 65 -19.66 -13.66 14.55
N GLU A 66 -18.53 -14.36 14.45
CA GLU A 66 -18.01 -14.79 13.15
C GLU A 66 -18.99 -15.75 12.46
N PRO A 67 -19.11 -15.68 11.12
CA PRO A 67 -19.97 -16.59 10.39
C PRO A 67 -19.47 -18.04 10.56
N THR A 68 -20.37 -18.93 10.97
CA THR A 68 -20.08 -20.35 11.14
C THR A 68 -20.33 -21.18 9.87
N THR A 69 -20.82 -20.54 8.81
CA THR A 69 -21.08 -21.14 7.49
C THR A 69 -20.45 -20.27 6.41
N ASP A 70 -19.89 -20.89 5.37
CA ASP A 70 -19.34 -20.21 4.19
C ASP A 70 -20.48 -19.85 3.21
N PRO A 71 -20.85 -18.56 3.08
CA PRO A 71 -21.92 -18.15 2.16
C PRO A 71 -21.50 -18.24 0.68
N PHE A 72 -20.20 -18.35 0.40
CA PHE A 72 -19.62 -18.40 -0.95
C PHE A 72 -18.94 -19.74 -1.21
N ALA A 73 -19.36 -20.81 -0.53
CA ALA A 73 -18.84 -22.16 -0.74
C ALA A 73 -18.92 -22.54 -2.24
N GLY A 74 -17.79 -22.94 -2.82
CA GLY A 74 -17.70 -23.34 -4.24
C GLY A 74 -17.73 -22.19 -5.25
N SER A 75 -17.81 -20.93 -4.80
CA SER A 75 -17.63 -19.77 -5.68
C SER A 75 -16.16 -19.36 -5.70
N PRO A 76 -15.59 -18.97 -6.86
CA PRO A 76 -14.25 -18.42 -6.92
C PRO A 76 -14.18 -17.08 -6.17
N LEU A 77 -13.15 -16.90 -5.37
CA LEU A 77 -12.89 -15.66 -4.62
C LEU A 77 -11.95 -14.73 -5.38
N VAL A 78 -11.12 -15.29 -6.25
CA VAL A 78 -10.19 -14.60 -7.13
C VAL A 78 -10.62 -14.84 -8.57
N ASP A 79 -10.75 -13.75 -9.34
CA ASP A 79 -11.14 -13.81 -10.74
C ASP A 79 -9.95 -14.24 -11.61
N HIS A 80 -8.83 -13.53 -11.45
CA HIS A 80 -7.56 -13.85 -12.10
C HIS A 80 -6.40 -13.11 -11.40
N THR A 81 -5.18 -13.47 -11.81
CA THR A 81 -3.96 -12.73 -11.48
C THR A 81 -3.20 -12.32 -12.73
N GLU A 82 -2.43 -11.23 -12.65
CA GLU A 82 -1.61 -10.73 -13.76
C GLU A 82 -0.24 -10.29 -13.28
N TRP A 83 0.82 -10.85 -13.86
CA TRP A 83 2.19 -10.38 -13.62
C TRP A 83 2.54 -9.19 -14.51
N THR A 84 3.06 -8.13 -13.92
CA THR A 84 3.63 -6.99 -14.64
C THR A 84 5.06 -6.71 -14.16
N ASP A 85 5.87 -6.08 -15.01
CA ASP A 85 7.23 -5.66 -14.70
C ASP A 85 7.30 -4.14 -14.79
N ASP A 86 7.71 -3.49 -13.70
CA ASP A 86 7.90 -2.05 -13.61
C ASP A 86 9.32 -1.70 -13.13
N VAL A 87 9.65 -0.40 -13.09
CA VAL A 87 10.97 0.10 -12.70
C VAL A 87 11.41 -0.37 -11.31
N ASP A 88 10.47 -0.55 -10.38
CA ASP A 88 10.74 -0.99 -9.02
C ASP A 88 10.83 -2.52 -8.89
N GLY A 89 10.38 -3.25 -9.93
CA GLY A 89 10.43 -4.71 -10.01
C GLY A 89 9.10 -5.33 -10.43
N ARG A 90 9.14 -6.66 -10.58
CA ARG A 90 7.99 -7.50 -10.93
C ARG A 90 6.91 -7.43 -9.84
N ARG A 91 5.63 -7.44 -10.21
CA ARG A 91 4.48 -7.44 -9.30
C ARG A 91 3.34 -8.32 -9.81
N LEU A 92 2.59 -8.89 -8.90
CA LEU A 92 1.38 -9.65 -9.19
C LEU A 92 0.16 -8.80 -8.84
N HIS A 93 -0.67 -8.50 -9.83
CA HIS A 93 -2.00 -7.95 -9.60
C HIS A 93 -2.97 -9.08 -9.30
N VAL A 94 -3.69 -8.98 -8.19
CA VAL A 94 -4.73 -9.92 -7.77
C VAL A 94 -6.09 -9.25 -7.92
N TYR A 95 -6.97 -9.82 -8.75
CA TYR A 95 -8.30 -9.29 -9.00
C TYR A 95 -9.34 -10.14 -8.25
N PRO A 96 -9.86 -9.67 -7.10
CA PRO A 96 -10.87 -10.43 -6.37
C PRO A 96 -12.25 -10.32 -7.03
N THR A 97 -13.00 -11.41 -7.01
CA THR A 97 -14.41 -11.45 -7.43
C THR A 97 -15.30 -10.64 -6.47
N PRO A 98 -16.55 -10.31 -6.85
CA PRO A 98 -17.51 -9.75 -5.88
C PRO A 98 -17.71 -10.63 -4.64
N ALA A 99 -17.69 -11.96 -4.80
CA ALA A 99 -17.75 -12.90 -3.69
C ALA A 99 -16.51 -12.77 -2.79
N GLY A 100 -15.30 -12.77 -3.35
CA GLY A 100 -14.06 -12.55 -2.60
C GLY A 100 -14.01 -11.25 -1.81
N ARG A 101 -14.59 -10.17 -2.36
CA ARG A 101 -14.71 -8.88 -1.66
C ARG A 101 -15.70 -8.91 -0.51
N ALA A 102 -16.81 -9.63 -0.67
CA ALA A 102 -17.88 -9.74 0.31
C ALA A 102 -17.61 -10.79 1.40
N ASP A 103 -16.70 -11.73 1.16
CA ASP A 103 -16.44 -12.86 2.04
C ASP A 103 -15.84 -12.42 3.39
N GLN A 104 -16.46 -12.90 4.47
CA GLN A 104 -16.07 -12.70 5.87
C GLN A 104 -15.86 -14.03 6.59
N PHE A 105 -15.95 -15.17 5.89
CA PHE A 105 -15.73 -16.48 6.46
C PHE A 105 -14.24 -16.67 6.79
N PRO A 106 -13.85 -17.08 8.02
CA PRO A 106 -12.44 -17.13 8.41
C PRO A 106 -11.55 -17.95 7.47
N ALA A 107 -12.04 -19.08 6.96
CA ALA A 107 -11.28 -19.93 6.05
C ALA A 107 -11.20 -19.41 4.60
N ALA A 108 -11.94 -18.35 4.27
CA ALA A 108 -11.95 -17.79 2.91
C ALA A 108 -10.59 -17.20 2.51
N LEU A 109 -9.82 -16.69 3.48
CA LEU A 109 -8.47 -16.19 3.23
C LEU A 109 -7.58 -17.27 2.61
N ASP A 110 -7.50 -18.44 3.24
CA ASP A 110 -6.61 -19.52 2.77
C ASP A 110 -7.14 -20.16 1.48
N ARG A 111 -8.47 -20.20 1.29
CA ARG A 111 -9.07 -20.57 0.00
C ARG A 111 -8.64 -19.61 -1.11
N ALA A 112 -8.80 -18.30 -0.91
CA ALA A 112 -8.42 -17.31 -1.90
C ALA A 112 -6.91 -17.31 -2.19
N TRP A 113 -6.07 -17.55 -1.17
CA TRP A 113 -4.64 -17.75 -1.37
C TRP A 113 -4.35 -18.99 -2.24
N SER A 114 -5.06 -20.10 -2.01
CA SER A 114 -4.89 -21.30 -2.83
C SER A 114 -5.28 -21.08 -4.30
N GLU A 115 -6.29 -20.25 -4.57
CA GLU A 115 -6.67 -19.85 -5.93
C GLU A 115 -5.56 -19.01 -6.59
N ILE A 116 -4.93 -18.07 -5.86
CA ILE A 116 -3.80 -17.27 -6.35
C ILE A 116 -2.61 -18.16 -6.69
N VAL A 117 -2.22 -19.09 -5.82
CA VAL A 117 -1.07 -19.97 -6.07
C VAL A 117 -1.36 -20.97 -7.21
N ALA A 118 -2.62 -21.37 -7.39
CA ALA A 118 -3.01 -22.21 -8.52
C ALA A 118 -2.89 -21.47 -9.86
N ASP A 119 -3.24 -20.18 -9.91
CA ASP A 119 -3.17 -19.35 -11.12
C ASP A 119 -1.73 -18.83 -11.39
N ALA A 120 -1.02 -18.44 -10.33
CA ALA A 120 0.35 -17.93 -10.35
C ALA A 120 1.24 -18.66 -9.33
N PRO A 121 1.81 -19.83 -9.67
CA PRO A 121 2.62 -20.63 -8.74
C PRO A 121 3.82 -19.89 -8.13
N ASP A 122 4.43 -18.97 -8.89
CA ASP A 122 5.54 -18.13 -8.42
C ASP A 122 5.13 -17.16 -7.28
N ALA A 123 3.84 -17.00 -7.01
CA ALA A 123 3.33 -16.21 -5.89
C ALA A 123 3.65 -16.81 -4.52
N ASP A 124 3.92 -18.13 -4.44
CA ASP A 124 4.35 -18.79 -3.19
C ASP A 124 5.84 -18.52 -2.89
N SER A 125 6.17 -17.23 -2.81
CA SER A 125 7.50 -16.72 -2.47
C SER A 125 7.46 -15.95 -1.14
N PRO A 126 8.61 -15.82 -0.44
CA PRO A 126 8.64 -15.24 0.89
C PRO A 126 7.95 -13.86 0.96
N GLY A 127 7.02 -13.70 1.90
CA GLY A 127 6.33 -12.44 2.18
C GLY A 127 5.08 -12.17 1.33
N MET A 128 4.87 -12.86 0.21
CA MET A 128 3.69 -12.63 -0.64
C MET A 128 2.36 -12.98 0.06
N TYR A 129 2.32 -14.07 0.83
CA TYR A 129 1.13 -14.42 1.63
C TYR A 129 0.79 -13.34 2.65
N ASP A 130 1.78 -12.77 3.33
CA ASP A 130 1.54 -11.73 4.34
C ASP A 130 1.03 -10.43 3.72
N GLN A 131 1.55 -10.06 2.54
CA GLN A 131 1.04 -8.95 1.73
C GLN A 131 -0.43 -9.21 1.36
N PHE A 132 -0.74 -10.38 0.79
CA PHE A 132 -2.09 -10.75 0.40
C PHE A 132 -3.05 -10.75 1.59
N ARG A 133 -2.66 -11.39 2.70
CA ARG A 133 -3.43 -11.40 3.94
C ARG A 133 -3.70 -9.99 4.45
N CYS A 134 -2.72 -9.08 4.35
CA CYS A 134 -2.95 -7.69 4.72
C CYS A 134 -3.97 -7.01 3.81
N HIS A 135 -3.92 -7.25 2.50
CA HIS A 135 -4.93 -6.76 1.57
C HIS A 135 -6.32 -7.34 1.83
N TRP A 136 -6.38 -8.65 2.09
CA TRP A 136 -7.58 -9.39 2.43
C TRP A 136 -8.21 -8.88 3.72
N VAL A 137 -7.44 -8.61 4.76
CA VAL A 137 -8.02 -8.15 6.04
C VAL A 137 -8.27 -6.65 6.01
N TRP A 138 -7.30 -5.83 5.62
CA TRP A 138 -7.31 -4.39 5.87
C TRP A 138 -7.56 -3.55 4.63
N ALA A 139 -6.82 -3.78 3.54
CA ALA A 139 -6.91 -2.91 2.37
C ALA A 139 -8.30 -2.92 1.74
N ARG A 140 -9.01 -4.06 1.77
CA ARG A 140 -10.40 -4.14 1.30
C ARG A 140 -11.36 -3.22 2.07
N MET A 141 -11.08 -2.93 3.33
CA MET A 141 -11.91 -2.04 4.15
C MET A 141 -11.57 -0.57 3.89
N VAL A 142 -10.29 -0.28 3.70
CA VAL A 142 -9.78 1.09 3.47
C VAL A 142 -10.04 1.57 2.05
N ALA A 143 -9.88 0.69 1.05
CA ALA A 143 -9.99 1.00 -0.36
C ALA A 143 -10.79 -0.09 -1.10
N PRO A 144 -12.09 -0.26 -0.79
CA PRO A 144 -12.92 -1.36 -1.31
C PRO A 144 -13.05 -1.37 -2.84
N ASN A 145 -12.91 -0.20 -3.48
CA ASN A 145 -13.11 -0.02 -4.91
C ASN A 145 -11.81 -0.17 -5.73
N LYS A 146 -10.66 -0.46 -5.10
CA LYS A 146 -9.45 -0.76 -5.87
C LYS A 146 -9.68 -2.05 -6.68
N PRO A 147 -9.47 -2.03 -8.01
CA PRO A 147 -9.76 -3.17 -8.87
C PRO A 147 -8.85 -4.36 -8.57
N ALA A 148 -7.58 -4.10 -8.26
CA ALA A 148 -6.59 -5.11 -7.90
C ALA A 148 -5.83 -4.75 -6.63
N TRP A 149 -5.21 -5.76 -6.04
CA TRP A 149 -4.18 -5.64 -5.02
C TRP A 149 -2.83 -6.06 -5.62
N ASN A 150 -1.76 -5.35 -5.28
CA ASN A 150 -0.44 -5.66 -5.80
C ASN A 150 0.32 -6.46 -4.76
N LEU A 151 0.98 -7.54 -5.19
CA LEU A 151 1.90 -8.32 -4.37
C LEU A 151 3.27 -8.29 -5.03
N GLU A 152 4.28 -7.85 -4.30
CA GLU A 152 5.61 -7.66 -4.86
C GLU A 152 6.64 -8.60 -4.22
N PRO A 153 7.21 -9.55 -4.97
CA PRO A 153 8.20 -10.51 -4.43
C PRO A 153 9.54 -9.87 -4.05
N TRP A 154 9.81 -8.64 -4.51
CA TRP A 154 11.02 -7.90 -4.15
C TRP A 154 10.90 -7.18 -2.80
N ARG A 155 9.71 -7.09 -2.22
CA ARG A 155 9.52 -6.53 -0.87
C ARG A 155 10.07 -7.48 0.19
N PRO A 156 10.65 -6.96 1.28
CA PRO A 156 11.20 -7.81 2.34
C PRO A 156 10.09 -8.60 3.04
N ALA A 157 10.34 -9.90 3.27
CA ALA A 157 9.50 -10.76 4.07
C ALA A 157 9.68 -10.45 5.58
N VAL A 158 8.97 -9.45 6.06
CA VAL A 158 9.08 -8.93 7.44
C VAL A 158 8.13 -9.61 8.45
N GLY A 159 7.29 -10.53 7.98
CA GLY A 159 6.24 -11.14 8.77
C GLY A 159 4.97 -10.26 8.85
N TYR A 160 3.82 -10.90 9.06
CA TYR A 160 2.51 -10.25 8.97
C TYR A 160 2.36 -8.94 9.76
N GLN A 161 2.80 -8.90 11.02
CA GLN A 161 2.62 -7.69 11.86
C GLN A 161 3.39 -6.50 11.29
N ALA A 162 4.63 -6.70 10.84
CA ALA A 162 5.40 -5.63 10.21
C ALA A 162 4.84 -5.25 8.83
N THR A 163 4.26 -6.20 8.08
CA THR A 163 3.52 -5.93 6.84
C THR A 163 2.32 -5.02 7.09
N VAL A 164 1.55 -5.25 8.15
CA VAL A 164 0.42 -4.38 8.54
C VAL A 164 0.91 -2.98 8.94
N GLN A 165 1.98 -2.88 9.72
CA GLN A 165 2.59 -1.58 10.10
C GLN A 165 3.08 -0.79 8.88
N ALA A 166 3.48 -1.49 7.81
CA ALA A 166 3.86 -0.90 6.54
C ALA A 166 2.68 -0.72 5.55
N LEU A 167 1.44 -0.75 6.05
CA LEU A 167 0.23 -0.57 5.23
C LEU A 167 0.15 -1.56 4.05
N CYS A 168 0.49 -2.82 4.32
CA CYS A 168 0.56 -3.95 3.39
C CYS A 168 1.76 -3.97 2.44
N ASN A 169 2.57 -2.90 2.38
CA ASN A 169 3.65 -2.73 1.42
C ASN A 169 5.00 -2.46 2.11
N PRO A 170 5.63 -3.48 2.73
CA PRO A 170 6.91 -3.30 3.43
C PRO A 170 8.05 -2.95 2.45
N GLY A 171 9.05 -2.19 2.94
CA GLY A 171 10.28 -1.90 2.18
C GLY A 171 10.41 -0.51 1.56
N GLY A 172 9.41 0.38 1.67
CA GLY A 172 9.52 1.77 1.22
C GLY A 172 8.17 2.33 0.73
N PRO A 173 8.07 3.65 0.49
CA PRO A 173 6.83 4.25 0.01
C PRO A 173 6.45 3.67 -1.35
N ASP A 174 5.19 3.24 -1.50
CA ASP A 174 4.63 2.94 -2.81
C ASP A 174 4.82 4.14 -3.75
N PRO A 175 5.14 3.92 -5.04
CA PRO A 175 4.81 4.95 -6.03
C PRO A 175 3.32 5.23 -5.87
N ALA A 176 2.99 6.49 -5.53
CA ALA A 176 1.64 6.93 -5.25
C ALA A 176 0.68 6.33 -6.29
N GLY A 177 -0.28 5.55 -5.82
CA GLY A 177 -1.16 4.75 -6.68
C GLY A 177 -1.75 5.61 -7.79
N ASN A 178 -1.46 5.21 -9.02
CA ASN A 178 -2.13 5.66 -10.23
C ASN A 178 -3.18 4.62 -10.62
#